data_AF-A0A0L7K1R1-F1
#
_entry.id   AF-A0A0L7K1R1-F1
#
_cell.length_a   1.000
_cell.length_b   1.000
_cell.length_c   1.000
_cell.angle_alpha   90.00
_cell.angle_beta   90.00
_cell.angle_gamma   90.00
#
_symmetry.space_group_name_H-M   'P 1'
#
loop_
_entity.id
_entity.type
_entity.pdbx_description
1 polymer ?
#
loop_
_entity_poly.entity_id
_entity_poly.type
_entity_poly.pdbx_seq_one_letter_code
_entity_poly.pdbx_strand_id
1 'polypeptide(L)'
;MEDQEKVLKYLVSVEKIAVEILADKREIVMLDKRRNQNREALRDMSKSSQHKCWVTVGSVLIKHNAEATKTLLDADQKQLNIDINKLRS
;
A
#
# COMPACT_ATOMS: atom_id res chain seq x y z
N MET A 1 4.95 45.77 5.60
CA MET A 1 5.79 44.69 6.15
C MET A 1 4.94 43.65 6.87
N GLU A 2 4.03 44.05 7.77
CA GLU A 2 3.10 43.14 8.47
C GLU A 2 2.17 42.33 7.55
N ASP A 3 1.64 42.95 6.48
CA ASP A 3 0.78 42.26 5.51
C ASP A 3 1.53 41.19 4.70
N GLN A 4 2.80 41.43 4.40
CA GLN A 4 3.65 40.45 3.69
C GLN A 4 3.91 39.22 4.56
N GLU A 5 4.10 39.42 5.87
CA GLU A 5 4.29 38.33 6.83
C GLU A 5 3.01 37.50 7.03
N LYS A 6 1.84 38.15 7.05
CA LYS A 6 0.53 37.47 7.10
C LYS A 6 0.29 36.61 5.86
N VAL A 7 0.57 37.15 4.67
CA VAL A 7 0.46 36.42 3.40
C VAL A 7 1.41 35.22 3.37
N LEU A 8 2.66 35.40 3.82
CA LEU A 8 3.63 34.31 3.86
C LEU A 8 3.17 33.18 4.80
N LYS A 9 2.70 33.50 6.01
CA LYS A 9 2.17 32.49 6.95
C LYS A 9 1.00 31.72 6.36
N TYR A 10 0.11 32.42 5.67
CA TYR A 10 -1.01 31.79 4.98
C TYR A 10 -0.53 30.83 3.88
N LEU A 11 0.38 31.26 3.00
CA LEU A 11 0.93 30.41 1.93
C LEU A 11 1.61 29.15 2.49
N VAL A 12 2.41 29.29 3.55
CA VAL A 12 3.06 28.14 4.21
C VAL A 12 2.03 27.16 4.76
N SER A 13 0.94 27.66 5.36
CA SER A 13 -0.13 26.80 5.88
C SER A 13 -0.84 26.03 4.77
N VAL A 14 -1.09 26.69 3.63
CA VAL A 14 -1.72 26.07 2.45
C VAL A 14 -0.78 25.02 1.85
N GLU A 15 0.50 25.33 1.72
CA GLU A 15 1.49 24.42 1.15
C GLU A 15 1.67 23.16 2.01
N LYS A 16 1.67 23.31 3.34
CA LYS A 16 1.73 22.15 4.24
C LYS A 16 0.56 21.18 4.01
N ILE A 17 -0.66 21.70 3.94
CA ILE A 17 -1.86 20.88 3.69
C ILE A 17 -1.79 20.27 2.28
N ALA A 18 -1.32 21.01 1.29
CA ALA A 18 -1.15 20.49 -0.06
C ALA A 18 -0.16 19.32 -0.12
N VAL A 19 0.95 19.40 0.61
CA VAL A 19 1.95 18.32 0.72
C VAL A 19 1.35 17.08 1.38
N GLU A 20 0.60 17.24 2.46
CA GLU A 20 -0.10 16.13 3.14
C GLU A 20 -1.07 15.42 2.18
N ILE A 21 -1.91 16.17 1.47
CA ILE A 21 -2.85 15.62 0.47
C ILE A 21 -2.12 14.86 -0.64
N LEU A 22 -0.99 15.40 -1.13
CA LEU A 22 -0.21 14.74 -2.18
C LEU A 22 0.46 13.46 -1.67
N ALA A 23 0.92 13.45 -0.42
CA ALA A 23 1.51 12.27 0.22
C ALA A 23 0.46 11.15 0.36
N ASP A 24 -0.73 11.46 0.88
CA ASP A 24 -1.82 10.49 1.05
C ASP A 24 -2.24 9.88 -0.28
N LYS A 25 -2.38 10.71 -1.33
CA LYS A 25 -2.69 10.24 -2.69
C LYS A 25 -1.63 9.29 -3.21
N ARG A 26 -0.35 9.60 -2.99
CA ARG A 26 0.75 8.73 -3.41
C ARG A 26 0.74 7.41 -2.66
N GLU A 27 0.47 7.44 -1.35
CA GLU A 27 0.38 6.25 -0.53
C GLU A 27 -0.77 5.33 -0.98
N ILE A 28 -1.95 5.88 -1.25
CA ILE A 28 -3.08 5.12 -1.80
C ILE A 28 -2.68 4.39 -3.09
N VAL A 29 -1.97 5.05 -4.00
CA VAL A 29 -1.50 4.42 -5.26
C VAL A 29 -0.53 3.27 -4.97
N MET A 30 0.39 3.43 -4.01
CA MET A 30 1.34 2.37 -3.64
C MET A 30 0.63 1.17 -3.00
N LEU A 31 -0.31 1.41 -2.09
CA LEU A 31 -1.12 0.37 -1.46
C LEU A 31 -1.97 -0.37 -2.50
N ASP A 32 -2.58 0.35 -3.45
CA ASP A 32 -3.40 -0.25 -4.49
C ASP A 32 -2.57 -1.13 -5.44
N LYS A 33 -1.34 -0.69 -5.77
CA LYS A 33 -0.40 -1.51 -6.55
C LYS A 33 -0.07 -2.82 -5.84
N ARG A 34 0.21 -2.78 -4.54
CA ARG A 34 0.47 -3.99 -3.73
C ARG A 34 -0.77 -4.88 -3.67
N ARG A 35 -1.95 -4.29 -3.51
CA ARG A 35 -3.24 -5.02 -3.52
C ARG A 35 -3.44 -5.75 -4.85
N ASN A 36 -3.15 -5.09 -5.98
CA ASN A 36 -3.23 -5.72 -7.30
C ASN A 36 -2.25 -6.89 -7.44
N GLN A 37 -1.00 -6.72 -7.00
CA GLN A 37 0.00 -7.80 -7.01
C GLN A 37 -0.44 -9.02 -6.18
N ASN A 38 -1.05 -8.81 -5.01
CA ASN A 38 -1.60 -9.90 -4.21
C ASN A 38 -2.74 -10.64 -4.94
N ARG A 39 -3.61 -9.90 -5.66
CA ARG A 39 -4.69 -10.51 -6.46
C ARG A 39 -4.14 -11.35 -7.61
N GLU A 40 -3.13 -10.86 -8.30
CA GLU A 40 -2.44 -11.59 -9.37
C GLU A 40 -1.79 -12.87 -8.82
N ALA A 41 -1.04 -12.77 -7.71
CA ALA A 41 -0.43 -13.93 -7.06
C ALA A 41 -1.47 -14.98 -6.64
N LEU A 42 -2.58 -14.58 -6.01
CA LEU A 42 -3.66 -15.50 -5.65
C LEU A 42 -4.33 -16.13 -6.86
N ARG A 43 -4.50 -15.37 -7.95
CA ARG A 43 -5.05 -15.87 -9.22
C ARG A 43 -4.15 -16.95 -9.81
N ASP A 44 -2.84 -16.77 -9.76
CA ASP A 44 -1.88 -17.75 -10.30
C ASP A 44 -1.75 -18.98 -9.40
N MET A 45 -1.72 -18.77 -8.09
CA MET A 45 -1.69 -19.85 -7.10
C MET A 45 -2.97 -20.69 -7.06
N SER A 46 -4.11 -20.15 -7.50
CA SER A 46 -5.36 -20.92 -7.61
C SER A 46 -5.40 -21.84 -8.83
N LYS A 47 -4.66 -21.50 -9.90
CA LYS A 47 -4.51 -22.34 -11.10
C LYS A 47 -3.43 -23.41 -10.95
N SER A 48 -2.48 -23.20 -10.03
CA SER A 48 -1.38 -24.12 -9.77
C SER A 48 -1.80 -25.28 -8.87
N SER A 49 -1.38 -26.50 -9.21
CA SER A 49 -1.51 -27.70 -8.38
C SER A 49 -0.31 -27.91 -7.44
N GLN A 50 0.61 -26.94 -7.34
CA GLN A 50 1.80 -27.05 -6.50
C GLN A 50 1.49 -26.81 -5.02
N HIS A 51 2.01 -27.69 -4.16
CA HIS A 51 1.89 -27.56 -2.70
C HIS A 51 2.94 -26.64 -2.06
N LYS A 52 3.99 -26.28 -2.79
CA LYS A 52 5.07 -25.39 -2.32
C LYS A 52 5.26 -24.25 -3.31
N CYS A 53 5.52 -23.06 -2.80
CA CYS A 53 5.88 -21.88 -3.58
C CYS A 53 7.15 -21.23 -3.03
N TRP A 54 7.73 -20.31 -3.78
CA TRP A 54 8.83 -19.48 -3.32
C TRP A 54 8.31 -18.11 -2.93
N VAL A 55 8.70 -17.62 -1.76
CA VAL A 55 8.31 -16.33 -1.21
C VAL A 55 9.57 -15.54 -0.90
N THR A 56 9.58 -14.26 -1.25
CA THR A 56 10.64 -13.33 -0.86
C THR A 56 10.28 -12.64 0.45
N VAL A 57 11.20 -12.69 1.41
CA VAL A 57 11.11 -11.96 2.68
C VAL A 57 12.36 -11.09 2.79
N GLY A 58 12.20 -9.79 2.55
CA GLY A 58 13.34 -8.88 2.41
C GLY A 58 14.24 -9.32 1.24
N SER A 59 15.51 -9.59 1.53
CA SER A 59 16.50 -10.06 0.55
C SER A 59 16.60 -11.59 0.45
N VAL A 60 15.78 -12.34 1.19
CA VAL A 60 15.88 -13.80 1.28
C VAL A 60 14.73 -14.46 0.52
N LEU A 61 15.04 -15.54 -0.20
CA LEU A 61 14.07 -16.38 -0.89
C LEU A 61 13.84 -17.66 -0.08
N ILE A 62 12.58 -17.93 0.29
CA ILE A 62 12.21 -19.05 1.16
C ILE A 62 11.19 -19.93 0.45
N LYS A 63 11.37 -21.25 0.53
CA LYS A 63 10.37 -22.21 0.07
C LYS A 63 9.31 -22.37 1.14
N HIS A 64 8.07 -22.03 0.80
CA HIS A 64 6.95 -22.03 1.74
C HIS A 64 5.79 -22.89 1.25
N ASN A 65 4.88 -23.24 2.15
CA ASN A 65 3.66 -23.96 1.78
C ASN A 65 2.73 -23.02 0.99
N ALA A 66 2.18 -23.50 -0.13
CA ALA A 66 1.35 -22.69 -1.01
C ALA A 66 0.02 -22.28 -0.35
N GLU A 67 -0.60 -23.16 0.42
CA GLU A 67 -1.87 -22.88 1.10
C GLU A 67 -1.69 -21.87 2.23
N ALA A 68 -0.66 -22.04 3.06
CA ALA A 68 -0.30 -21.06 4.08
C ALA A 68 0.03 -19.68 3.47
N THR A 69 0.69 -19.66 2.30
CA THR A 69 0.98 -18.42 1.57
C THR A 69 -0.29 -17.75 1.05
N LYS A 70 -1.30 -18.52 0.60
CA LYS A 70 -2.61 -17.98 0.22
C LYS A 70 -3.28 -17.27 1.41
N THR A 71 -3.28 -17.91 2.58
CA THR A 71 -3.84 -17.30 3.80
C THR A 71 -3.13 -16.00 4.17
N LEU A 72 -1.80 -15.94 4.03
CA LEU A 72 -1.02 -14.72 4.25
C LEU A 72 -1.41 -13.61 3.27
N LEU A 73 -1.52 -13.92 1.98
CA LEU A 73 -1.92 -12.96 0.95
C LEU A 73 -3.37 -12.46 1.14
N ASP A 74 -4.29 -13.32 1.57
CA ASP A 74 -5.67 -12.95 1.87
C ASP A 74 -5.77 -12.03 3.10
N ALA A 75 -4.99 -12.32 4.15
CA ALA A 75 -4.88 -11.44 5.31
C ALA A 75 -4.29 -10.07 4.92
N ASP A 76 -3.24 -10.06 4.09
CA ASP A 76 -2.63 -8.82 3.59
C ASP A 76 -3.61 -8.02 2.73
N GLN A 77 -4.40 -8.65 1.86
CA GLN A 77 -5.45 -7.96 1.10
C GLN A 77 -6.50 -7.29 1.99
N LYS A 78 -6.91 -7.94 3.09
CA LYS A 78 -7.86 -7.35 4.05
C LYS A 78 -7.25 -6.12 4.72
N GLN A 79 -5.99 -6.21 5.14
CA GLN A 79 -5.28 -5.10 5.75
C GLN A 79 -5.11 -3.93 4.78
N LEU A 80 -4.68 -4.19 3.55
CA LEU A 80 -4.54 -3.17 2.49
C LEU A 80 -5.86 -2.45 2.21
N ASN A 81 -6.99 -3.16 2.22
CA ASN A 81 -8.30 -2.52 2.04
C ASN A 81 -8.64 -1.58 3.22
N ILE A 82 -8.32 -1.98 4.45
CA ILE A 82 -8.52 -1.13 5.63
C ILE A 82 -7.67 0.13 5.52
N ASP A 83 -6.38 -0.02 5.17
CA ASP A 83 -5.44 1.10 5.12
C ASP A 83 -5.77 2.09 3.99
N ILE A 84 -6.14 1.58 2.80
CA ILE A 84 -6.63 2.42 1.69
C ILE A 84 -7.88 3.20 2.10
N ASN A 85 -8.83 2.57 2.80
CA ASN A 85 -10.07 3.24 3.20
C ASN A 85 -9.83 4.29 4.30
N LYS A 86 -8.86 4.06 5.20
CA LYS A 86 -8.45 5.06 6.20
C LYS A 86 -7.86 6.31 5.55
N LEU A 87 -7.02 6.17 4.53
CA LEU A 87 -6.42 7.33 3.82
C LEU A 87 -7.42 8.08 2.92
N ARG A 88 -8.57 7.48 2.62
CA ARG A 88 -9.63 8.09 1.81
C ARG A 88 -10.68 8.83 2.63
N SER A 89 -10.79 8.52 3.92
CA SER A 89 -11.81 9.06 4.84
C SER A 89 -11.30 10.33 5.49
#